data_AF-A0A838U681-F1
#
_entry.id   AF-A0A838U681-F1
#
_cell.length_a   1.000
_cell.length_b   1.000
_cell.length_c   1.000
_cell.angle_alpha   90.00
_cell.angle_beta   90.00
_cell.angle_gamma   90.00
#
_symmetry.space_group_name_H-M   'P 1'
#
loop_
_entity.id
_entity.type
_entity.pdbx_description
1 polymer ?
#
loop_
_entity_poly.entity_id
_entity_poly.type
_entity_poly.pdbx_seq_one_letter_code
_entity_poly.pdbx_strand_id
1 'polypeptide(L)' 'MKRTSEDRLLNPRPGSRIAEARDYGIDLTLIVENLRLTPEKRLEKLQQAMMGFEELRRVARPTKSAR' A
#
# COMPACT_ATOMS: atom_id res chain seq x y z
N MET A 1 28.80 -2.31 -6.00
CA MET A 1 27.63 -3.12 -5.61
C MET A 1 26.38 -2.58 -6.31
N LYS A 2 25.50 -3.42 -6.88
CA LYS A 2 24.30 -2.96 -7.61
C LYS A 2 23.21 -2.58 -6.60
N ARG A 3 22.64 -1.37 -6.70
CA ARG A 3 21.54 -0.92 -5.83
C ARG A 3 20.30 -1.79 -6.03
N THR A 4 19.69 -2.24 -4.93
CA THR A 4 18.44 -3.01 -4.95
C THR A 4 17.26 -2.12 -5.37
N SER A 5 16.11 -2.73 -5.67
CA SER A 5 14.89 -1.97 -5.96
C SER A 5 14.44 -1.15 -4.75
N GLU A 6 14.53 -1.74 -3.55
CA GLU A 6 14.23 -1.06 -2.28
C GLU A 6 15.16 0.14 -2.06
N ASP A 7 16.47 -0.03 -2.26
CA ASP A 7 17.42 1.08 -2.11
C ASP A 7 17.07 2.25 -3.01
N ARG A 8 16.63 1.98 -4.25
CA ARG A 8 16.28 3.04 -5.22
C ARG A 8 15.03 3.81 -4.81
N LEU A 9 14.08 3.16 -4.13
CA LEU A 9 12.87 3.78 -3.61
C LEU A 9 13.17 4.60 -2.35
N LEU A 10 13.98 4.08 -1.43
CA LEU A 10 14.35 4.76 -0.18
C LEU A 10 15.31 5.92 -0.40
N ASN A 11 16.20 5.83 -1.40
CA ASN A 11 17.25 6.81 -1.66
C ASN A 11 17.25 7.22 -3.14
N PRO A 12 16.16 7.78 -3.69
CA PRO A 12 16.07 8.03 -5.12
C PRO A 12 17.18 8.96 -5.60
N ARG A 13 17.75 8.66 -6.76
CA ARG A 13 18.76 9.54 -7.35
C ARG A 13 18.11 10.88 -7.69
N PRO A 14 18.74 12.03 -7.38
CA PRO A 14 18.24 13.33 -7.81
C PRO A 14 17.97 13.35 -9.32
N GLY A 15 16.84 13.95 -9.72
CA GLY A 15 16.42 14.02 -11.13
C GLY A 15 15.92 12.70 -11.74
N SER A 16 15.82 11.61 -10.97
CA SER A 16 15.19 10.38 -11.44
C SER A 16 13.66 10.44 -11.34
N ARG A 17 12.95 9.62 -12.11
CA ARG A 17 11.49 9.49 -12.01
C ARG A 17 10.99 9.05 -10.63
N ILE A 18 11.81 8.32 -9.88
CA ILE A 18 11.46 7.95 -8.50
C ILE A 18 11.55 9.17 -7.57
N ALA A 19 12.54 10.04 -7.78
CA ALA A 19 12.63 11.31 -7.06
C ALA A 19 11.45 12.22 -7.43
N GLU A 20 11.13 12.32 -8.72
CA GLU A 20 9.97 13.09 -9.20
C GLU A 20 8.65 12.58 -8.60
N ALA A 21 8.43 11.27 -8.55
CA ALA A 21 7.25 10.68 -7.94
C ALA A 21 7.16 11.01 -6.44
N ARG A 22 8.27 10.92 -5.70
CA ARG A 22 8.32 11.33 -4.28
C ARG A 22 7.98 12.81 -4.14
N ASP A 23 8.60 13.67 -4.96
CA ASP A 23 8.43 15.12 -4.89
C ASP A 23 7.01 15.56 -5.30
N TYR A 24 6.36 14.79 -6.17
CA TYR A 24 4.93 14.92 -6.49
C TYR A 24 4.01 14.49 -5.32
N GLY A 25 4.52 13.74 -4.35
CA GLY A 25 3.75 13.26 -3.19
C GLY A 25 3.26 11.81 -3.30
N ILE A 26 3.79 11.01 -4.23
CA ILE A 26 3.51 9.57 -4.25
C ILE A 26 4.19 8.90 -3.05
N ASP A 27 3.40 8.17 -2.26
CA ASP A 27 3.92 7.41 -1.14
C ASP A 27 4.66 6.14 -1.60
N LEU A 28 5.99 6.25 -1.70
CA LEU A 28 6.86 5.13 -2.06
C LEU A 28 7.00 4.10 -0.94
N THR A 29 6.63 4.43 0.31
CA THR A 29 6.78 3.52 1.45
C THR A 29 5.85 2.32 1.33
N LEU A 30 4.66 2.48 0.73
CA LEU A 30 3.75 1.37 0.42
C LEU A 30 4.35 0.38 -0.57
N ILE A 31 5.15 0.87 -1.53
CA ILE A 31 5.84 0.00 -2.49
C ILE A 31 6.96 -0.74 -1.79
N VAL A 32 7.74 -0.05 -0.95
CA VAL A 32 8.81 -0.66 -0.14
C VAL A 32 8.26 -1.75 0.78
N GLU A 33 7.14 -1.49 1.46
CA GLU A 33 6.49 -2.47 2.33
C GLU A 33 6.16 -3.75 1.55
N ASN A 34 5.57 -3.62 0.36
CA ASN A 34 5.25 -4.77 -0.49
C ASN A 34 6.49 -5.54 -0.96
N LEU A 35 7.62 -4.86 -1.22
CA LEU A 35 8.87 -5.52 -1.60
C LEU A 35 9.43 -6.41 -0.49
N ARG A 36 9.15 -6.09 0.78
CA ARG A 36 9.56 -6.90 1.95
C ARG A 36 8.66 -8.11 2.20
N LEU A 37 7.48 -8.15 1.60
CA LEU A 37 6.55 -9.27 1.71
C LEU A 37 6.86 -10.35 0.68
N THR A 38 6.78 -11.61 1.12
CA THR A 38 6.72 -12.75 0.20
C THR A 38 5.38 -12.75 -0.55
N PRO A 39 5.26 -13.47 -1.68
CA PRO A 39 3.99 -13.58 -2.40
C PRO A 39 2.82 -14.03 -1.51
N GLU A 40 3.04 -14.98 -0.61
CA GLU A 40 2.03 -15.51 0.32
C GLU A 40 1.55 -14.40 1.28
N LYS A 41 2.49 -13.67 1.88
CA LYS A 41 2.18 -12.55 2.78
C LYS A 41 1.42 -11.43 2.10
N ARG A 42 1.62 -11.21 0.79
CA ARG A 42 0.83 -10.23 0.03
C ARG A 42 -0.62 -10.67 -0.13
N LEU A 43 -0.87 -11.97 -0.35
CA LEU A 43 -2.23 -12.52 -0.41
C LEU A 43 -2.92 -12.43 0.95
N GLU A 44 -2.22 -12.75 2.04
CA GLU A 44 -2.74 -12.59 3.40
C GLU A 44 -3.12 -11.13 3.70
N LYS A 45 -2.24 -10.16 3.36
CA LYS A 45 -2.53 -8.73 3.50
C LYS A 45 -3.76 -8.30 2.70
N LEU A 46 -3.93 -8.81 1.48
CA LEU A 46 -5.13 -8.55 0.67
C LEU A 46 -6.40 -9.08 1.33
N GLN A 47 -6.36 -10.33 1.82
CA GLN A 47 -7.51 -10.94 2.50
C GLN A 47 -7.92 -10.14 3.74
N GLN A 48 -6.95 -9.67 4.53
CA GLN A 48 -7.21 -8.80 5.69
C GLN A 48 -7.89 -7.49 5.28
N ALA A 49 -7.41 -6.84 4.22
CA ALA A 49 -8.04 -5.62 3.71
C ALA A 49 -9.49 -5.87 3.27
N MET A 50 -9.75 -6.98 2.55
CA MET A 50 -11.11 -7.36 2.12
C MET A 50 -12.06 -7.56 3.31
N MET A 51 -11.61 -8.24 4.37
CA MET A 51 -12.41 -8.41 5.59
C MET A 51 -12.73 -7.05 6.25
N GLY A 52 -11.76 -6.14 6.30
CA GLY A 52 -11.98 -4.78 6.80
C GLY A 52 -13.03 -4.00 5.99
N PHE A 53 -13.01 -4.12 4.67
CA PHE A 53 -14.02 -3.49 3.81
C PHE A 53 -15.43 -4.06 4.01
N GLU A 54 -15.56 -5.38 4.18
CA GLU A 54 -16.85 -6.00 4.48
C GLU A 54 -17.40 -5.53 5.84
N GLU A 55 -16.54 -5.35 6.84
CA GLU A 55 -16.95 -4.80 8.13
C GLU A 55 -17.41 -3.34 8.01
N LEU A 56 -16.67 -2.50 7.29
CA LEU A 56 -17.08 -1.12 7.02
C LEU A 56 -18.43 -1.06 6.30
N ARG A 57 -18.67 -1.95 5.32
CA ARG A 57 -19.95 -2.08 4.63
C ARG A 57 -21.08 -2.46 5.58
N ARG A 58 -20.83 -3.36 6.54
CA ARG A 58 -21.81 -3.76 7.54
C ARG A 58 -22.22 -2.59 8.42
N VAL A 59 -21.26 -1.80 8.89
CA VAL A 59 -21.50 -0.60 9.72
C VAL A 59 -22.18 0.52 8.92
N ALA A 60 -21.80 0.71 7.66
CA ALA A 60 -22.36 1.76 6.81
C ALA A 60 -23.79 1.47 6.31
N ARG A 61 -24.30 0.23 6.43
CA ARG A 61 -25.70 -0.05 6.12
C ARG A 61 -26.59 0.68 7.13
N PRO A 62 -27.48 1.58 6.68
CA PRO A 62 -28.42 2.21 7.60
C PRO A 62 -29.27 1.08 8.20
N THR A 63 -29.25 0.98 9.53
CA THR A 63 -30.26 0.22 10.26
C THR A 63 -31.60 0.75 9.76
N LYS A 64 -32.36 -0.08 9.05
CA LYS A 64 -33.76 0.26 8.75
C LYS A 64 -34.37 0.63 10.09
N SER A 65 -34.66 1.91 10.28
CA SER A 65 -35.42 2.42 11.41
C SER A 65 -36.63 1.52 11.52
N ALA A 66 -36.70 0.79 12.62
CA ALA A 66 -37.89 0.04 13.00
C ALA A 66 -39.04 1.06 13.01
N ARG A 67 -39.86 1.00 11.96
CA ARG A 67 -41.19 1.59 11.93
C ARG A 67 -42.17 0.51 12.35
#